data_AF-A0A2M9ZSL9-F1
#
_entry.id   AF-A0A2M9ZSL9-F1
#
_cell.length_a   1.000
_cell.length_b   1.000
_cell.length_c   1.000
_cell.angle_alpha   90.00
_cell.angle_beta   90.00
_cell.angle_gamma   90.00
#
_symmetry.space_group_name_H-M   'P 1'
#
loop_
_entity.id
_entity.type
_entity.pdbx_description
1 polymer ?
#
loop_
_entity_poly.entity_id
_entity_poly.type
_entity_poly.pdbx_seq_one_letter_code
_entity_poly.pdbx_strand_id
1 'polypeptide(L)'
;MDRSDFLGTWIMDPKGTKYEFGPIPMGGEYSVQAEDNAYIVSMQYLDEDQQSQEIVYHLVEGENNFNGLRVILEFKAPDRMVTDIFSEEGKLLSSSIREIESLDGRKSLRVTQSGFKSDGSGYNNVLIFRKQI
;
A
#
# COMPACT_ATOMS: atom_id res chain seq x y z
N MET A 1 6.98 13.04 14.93
CA MET A 1 7.72 12.69 13.70
C MET A 1 6.90 13.20 12.54
N ASP A 2 7.49 13.97 11.62
CA ASP A 2 6.74 14.49 10.46
C ASP A 2 6.47 13.34 9.47
N ARG A 3 5.21 13.13 9.13
CA ARG A 3 4.71 12.06 8.24
C ARG A 3 4.01 12.63 7.01
N SER A 4 4.09 13.96 6.82
CA SER A 4 3.43 14.68 5.72
C SER A 4 3.93 14.24 4.34
N ASP A 5 5.11 13.62 4.29
CA ASP A 5 5.69 13.13 3.05
C ASP A 5 4.86 12.07 2.35
N PHE A 6 4.14 11.23 3.12
CA PHE A 6 3.19 10.24 2.57
C PHE A 6 1.95 10.88 1.96
N LEU A 7 1.55 12.06 2.45
CA LEU A 7 0.28 12.68 2.08
C LEU A 7 0.26 13.18 0.63
N GLY A 8 -0.92 13.10 0.03
CA GLY A 8 -1.19 13.51 -1.33
C GLY A 8 -1.40 12.33 -2.27
N THR A 9 -1.36 12.65 -3.56
CA THR A 9 -1.61 11.70 -4.63
C THR A 9 -0.32 11.29 -5.31
N TRP A 10 -0.23 10.00 -5.64
CA TRP A 10 0.91 9.35 -6.27
C TRP A 10 0.46 8.58 -7.49
N ILE A 11 1.17 8.77 -8.61
CA ILE A 11 0.87 8.13 -9.89
C ILE A 11 1.80 6.95 -10.08
N MET A 12 1.25 5.79 -10.39
CA MET A 12 2.02 4.57 -10.61
C MET A 12 3.01 4.73 -11.76
N ASP A 13 4.21 4.20 -11.58
CA ASP A 13 5.22 3.99 -12.62
C ASP A 13 5.23 2.49 -13.00
N PRO A 14 4.54 2.09 -14.08
CA PRO A 14 4.44 0.68 -14.46
C PRO A 14 5.81 0.06 -14.75
N LYS A 15 6.82 0.84 -15.16
CA LYS A 15 8.15 0.33 -15.50
C LYS A 15 8.94 -0.10 -14.26
N GLY A 16 8.67 0.52 -13.10
CA GLY A 16 9.30 0.19 -11.82
C GLY A 16 8.59 -0.93 -11.05
N THR A 17 7.36 -1.26 -11.45
CA THR A 17 6.49 -2.19 -10.72
C THR A 17 6.81 -3.65 -11.08
N LYS A 18 6.84 -4.53 -10.07
CA LYS A 18 7.01 -5.98 -10.20
C LYS A 18 5.87 -6.68 -9.47
N TYR A 19 5.19 -7.59 -10.13
CA TYR A 19 3.99 -8.23 -9.58
C TYR A 19 4.08 -9.74 -9.71
N GLU A 20 3.90 -10.45 -8.60
CA GLU A 20 3.97 -11.92 -8.51
C GLU A 20 2.59 -12.56 -8.32
N PHE A 21 1.60 -11.81 -7.84
CA PHE A 21 0.28 -12.34 -7.52
C PHE A 21 -0.85 -11.30 -7.60
N GLY A 22 -1.96 -11.69 -8.23
CA GLY A 22 -3.13 -10.84 -8.47
C GLY A 22 -3.10 -10.19 -9.86
N PRO A 23 -4.13 -9.39 -10.21
CA PRO A 23 -4.15 -8.66 -11.47
C PRO A 23 -3.02 -7.64 -11.50
N ILE A 24 -2.21 -7.67 -12.55
CA ILE A 24 -1.10 -6.72 -12.72
C ILE A 24 -1.71 -5.35 -13.01
N PRO A 25 -1.45 -4.33 -12.18
CA PRO A 25 -1.96 -3.00 -12.46
C PRO A 25 -1.23 -2.41 -13.66
N MET A 26 -1.99 -1.99 -14.68
CA MET A 26 -1.45 -1.35 -15.89
C MET A 26 -1.14 0.14 -15.67
N GLY A 27 -1.62 0.67 -14.56
CA GLY A 27 -1.48 2.04 -14.09
C GLY A 27 -2.39 2.25 -12.90
N GLY A 28 -2.24 3.37 -12.21
CA GLY A 28 -3.09 3.67 -11.08
C GLY A 28 -2.71 4.94 -10.34
N GLU A 29 -3.63 5.35 -9.51
CA GLU A 29 -3.49 6.44 -8.56
C GLU A 29 -3.49 5.86 -7.15
N TYR A 30 -2.60 6.36 -6.32
CA TYR A 30 -2.51 6.02 -4.92
C TYR A 30 -2.61 7.31 -4.11
N SER A 31 -3.61 7.43 -3.24
CA SER A 31 -3.81 8.62 -2.42
C SER A 31 -3.66 8.29 -0.94
N VAL A 32 -3.02 9.19 -0.20
CA VAL A 32 -2.98 9.15 1.25
C VAL A 32 -3.46 10.49 1.79
N GLN A 33 -4.53 10.47 2.57
CA GLN A 33 -5.12 11.65 3.19
C GLN A 33 -5.10 11.47 4.71
N ALA A 34 -4.83 12.55 5.44
CA ALA A 34 -4.94 12.55 6.89
C ALA A 34 -6.40 12.89 7.27
N GLU A 35 -6.95 12.15 8.23
CA GLU A 35 -8.28 12.37 8.79
C GLU A 35 -8.15 12.24 10.31
N ASP A 36 -8.26 13.32 11.08
CA ASP A 36 -8.14 13.39 12.55
C ASP A 36 -7.05 12.50 13.20
N ASN A 37 -7.34 11.22 13.42
CA ASN A 37 -6.48 10.21 14.04
C ASN A 37 -6.15 9.01 13.12
N ALA A 38 -6.44 9.13 11.83
CA ALA A 38 -6.37 8.08 10.82
C ALA A 38 -5.75 8.58 9.52
N TYR A 39 -5.46 7.61 8.64
CA TYR A 39 -5.10 7.83 7.25
C TYR A 39 -6.13 7.13 6.36
N ILE A 40 -6.69 7.88 5.42
CA ILE A 40 -7.45 7.31 4.32
C ILE A 40 -6.46 7.00 3.22
N VAL A 41 -6.32 5.72 2.91
CA VAL A 41 -5.49 5.22 1.83
C VAL A 41 -6.40 4.70 0.73
N SER A 42 -6.35 5.31 -0.45
CA SER A 42 -7.03 4.80 -1.64
C SER A 42 -6.03 4.37 -2.71
N MET A 43 -6.38 3.31 -3.42
CA MET A 43 -5.67 2.87 -4.61
C MET A 43 -6.69 2.60 -5.71
N GLN A 44 -6.66 3.42 -6.75
CA GLN A 44 -7.38 3.18 -7.99
C GLN A 44 -6.41 2.60 -9.00
N TYR A 45 -6.76 1.50 -9.66
CA TYR A 45 -5.90 0.90 -10.69
C TYR A 45 -6.71 0.30 -11.83
N LEU A 46 -6.08 0.20 -12.99
CA LEU A 46 -6.63 -0.51 -14.14
C LEU A 46 -6.09 -1.95 -14.13
N ASP A 47 -6.99 -2.92 -14.24
CA ASP A 47 -6.62 -4.31 -14.47
C ASP A 47 -6.29 -4.59 -15.94
N GLU A 48 -6.06 -5.87 -16.26
CA GLU A 48 -5.72 -6.32 -17.62
C GLU A 48 -6.83 -6.09 -18.65
N ASP A 49 -8.08 -6.00 -18.21
CA ASP A 49 -9.25 -5.71 -19.03
C ASP A 49 -9.54 -4.20 -19.13
N GLN A 50 -8.65 -3.36 -18.60
CA GLN A 50 -8.81 -1.91 -18.48
C GLN A 50 -10.02 -1.49 -17.64
N GLN A 51 -10.49 -2.35 -16.74
CA GLN A 51 -11.53 -1.98 -15.79
C GLN A 51 -10.89 -1.29 -14.59
N SER A 52 -11.53 -0.20 -14.17
CA SER A 52 -11.10 0.53 -12.97
C SER A 52 -11.53 -0.24 -11.74
N GLN A 53 -10.55 -0.56 -10.90
CA GLN A 53 -10.74 -1.09 -9.56
C GLN A 53 -10.37 0.00 -8.56
N GLU A 54 -11.04 0.02 -7.42
CA GLU A 54 -10.72 0.93 -6.31
C GLU A 54 -10.70 0.14 -5.00
N ILE A 55 -9.69 0.41 -4.19
CA ILE A 55 -9.59 -0.11 -2.83
C ILE A 55 -9.33 1.05 -1.89
N VAL A 56 -10.12 1.13 -0.82
CA VAL A 56 -10.01 2.17 0.21
C VAL A 56 -9.82 1.53 1.58
N TYR A 57 -8.85 2.02 2.33
CA TYR A 57 -8.54 1.62 3.69
C TYR A 57 -8.56 2.82 4.63
N HIS A 58 -9.17 2.65 5.80
CA HIS A 58 -9.05 3.58 6.91
C HIS A 58 -8.07 2.98 7.92
N LEU A 59 -6.88 3.57 8.02
CA LEU A 59 -5.78 3.06 8.82
C LEU A 59 -5.55 3.96 10.02
N VAL A 60 -5.76 3.43 11.22
CA VAL A 60 -5.43 4.08 12.49
C VAL A 60 -4.12 3.49 12.98
N GLU A 61 -3.21 4.32 13.50
CA GLU A 61 -1.95 3.82 14.08
C GLU A 61 -2.23 2.91 15.28
N GLY A 62 -1.53 1.77 15.33
CA GLY A 62 -1.79 0.70 16.29
C GLY A 62 -2.66 -0.42 15.70
N GLU A 63 -3.38 -1.12 16.57
CA GLU A 63 -4.25 -2.24 16.19
C GLU A 63 -5.68 -1.75 15.91
N ASN A 64 -6.25 -2.21 14.80
CA ASN A 64 -7.57 -1.86 14.33
C ASN A 64 -8.25 -3.07 13.65
N ASN A 65 -9.56 -2.95 13.38
CA ASN A 65 -10.33 -3.98 12.66
C ASN A 65 -10.78 -3.45 11.30
N PHE A 66 -10.63 -4.27 10.26
CA PHE A 66 -11.13 -3.97 8.93
C PHE A 66 -11.83 -5.21 8.37
N ASN A 67 -13.14 -5.13 8.16
CA ASN A 67 -13.97 -6.23 7.66
C ASN A 67 -13.76 -7.55 8.44
N GLY A 68 -13.66 -7.48 9.77
CA GLY A 68 -13.42 -8.65 10.63
C GLY A 68 -11.96 -9.07 10.73
N LEU A 69 -11.06 -8.53 9.90
CA LEU A 69 -9.63 -8.80 9.96
C LEU A 69 -8.94 -7.87 10.95
N ARG A 70 -7.96 -8.40 11.69
CA ARG A 70 -7.09 -7.59 12.54
C ARG A 70 -6.04 -6.92 11.66
N VAL A 71 -5.96 -5.60 11.73
CA VAL A 71 -4.99 -4.78 11.03
C VAL A 71 -4.08 -4.13 12.06
N ILE A 72 -2.79 -4.02 11.77
CA ILE A 72 -1.83 -3.29 12.60
C ILE A 72 -1.10 -2.31 11.69
N LEU A 73 -1.22 -1.01 11.98
CA LEU A 73 -0.45 0.04 11.34
C LEU A 73 0.68 0.52 12.25
N GLU A 74 1.91 0.51 11.76
CA GLU A 74 3.07 1.04 12.48
C GLU A 74 3.92 1.95 11.60
N PHE A 75 4.30 3.12 12.14
CA PHE A 75 5.36 3.94 11.56
C PHE A 75 6.71 3.52 12.15
N LYS A 76 7.52 2.84 11.35
CA LYS A 76 8.87 2.39 11.77
C LYS A 76 9.90 3.52 11.65
N ALA A 77 9.66 4.49 10.77
CA ALA A 77 10.48 5.69 10.54
C ALA A 77 9.63 6.81 9.90
N PRO A 78 10.12 8.06 9.77
CA PRO A 78 9.35 9.17 9.17
C PRO A 78 8.91 8.90 7.73
N ASP A 79 9.71 8.10 7.03
CA ASP A 79 9.62 7.70 5.63
C ASP A 79 9.19 6.25 5.46
N ARG A 80 8.82 5.54 6.54
CA ARG A 80 8.48 4.11 6.50
C ARG A 80 7.26 3.74 7.33
N MET A 81 6.24 3.26 6.65
CA MET A 81 4.96 2.80 7.20
C MET A 81 4.76 1.31 6.89
N VAL A 82 4.30 0.55 7.87
CA VAL A 82 4.01 -0.89 7.75
C VAL A 82 2.55 -1.14 8.12
N THR A 83 1.85 -1.92 7.33
CA THR A 83 0.50 -2.39 7.63
C THR A 83 0.46 -3.90 7.52
N ASP A 84 0.15 -4.58 8.62
CA ASP A 84 -0.02 -6.03 8.66
C ASP A 84 -1.49 -6.38 8.83
N ILE A 85 -1.96 -7.37 8.10
CA ILE A 85 -3.33 -7.87 8.13
C ILE A 85 -3.29 -9.33 8.56
N PHE A 86 -4.07 -9.67 9.58
CA PHE A 86 -4.14 -11.01 10.18
C PHE A 86 -5.56 -11.56 10.09
N SER A 87 -5.67 -12.89 10.02
CA SER A 87 -6.93 -13.60 10.23
C SER A 87 -7.37 -13.51 11.69
N GLU A 88 -8.61 -13.92 11.96
CA GLU A 88 -9.15 -14.04 13.32
C GLU A 88 -8.32 -15.01 14.21
N GLU A 89 -7.70 -16.02 13.59
CA GLU A 89 -6.80 -16.97 14.27
C GLU A 89 -5.39 -16.42 14.49
N GLY A 90 -5.11 -15.17 14.10
CA GLY A 90 -3.81 -14.52 14.27
C GLY A 90 -2.78 -14.87 13.20
N LYS A 91 -3.16 -15.56 12.11
CA LYS A 91 -2.26 -15.84 10.99
C LYS A 91 -2.06 -14.57 10.15
N LEU A 92 -0.81 -14.21 9.86
CA LEU A 92 -0.51 -13.12 8.93
C LEU A 92 -1.00 -13.50 7.51
N LEU A 93 -1.89 -12.68 6.97
CA LEU A 93 -2.46 -12.83 5.63
C LEU A 93 -1.68 -11.99 4.61
N SER A 94 -1.38 -10.74 4.97
CA SER A 94 -0.64 -9.81 4.12
C SER A 94 0.12 -8.78 4.96
N SER A 95 1.28 -8.37 4.48
CA SER A 95 2.06 -7.25 5.00
C SER A 95 2.31 -6.26 3.87
N SER A 96 2.08 -4.98 4.12
CA SER A 96 2.31 -3.89 3.16
C SER A 96 3.24 -2.86 3.77
N ILE A 97 4.42 -2.71 3.17
CA ILE A 97 5.42 -1.72 3.54
C ILE A 97 5.37 -0.58 2.53
N ARG A 98 5.35 0.66 3.04
CA ARG A 98 5.36 1.89 2.25
C ARG A 98 6.58 2.69 2.64
N GLU A 99 7.41 2.98 1.66
CA GLU A 99 8.70 3.67 1.84
C GLU A 99 8.75 4.89 0.91
N ILE A 100 9.07 6.06 1.48
CA ILE A 100 9.36 7.26 0.70
C ILE A 100 10.83 7.25 0.34
N GLU A 101 11.11 7.22 -0.96
CA GLU A 101 12.45 7.15 -1.51
C GLU A 101 12.68 8.30 -2.51
N SER A 102 13.94 8.65 -2.77
CA SER A 102 14.30 9.57 -3.85
C SER A 102 14.77 8.77 -5.06
N LEU A 103 14.03 8.86 -6.16
CA LEU A 103 14.37 8.25 -7.45
C LEU A 103 14.54 9.37 -8.49
N ASP A 104 15.69 9.43 -9.15
CA ASP A 104 16.04 10.46 -10.14
C ASP A 104 15.88 11.90 -9.62
N GLY A 105 16.13 12.11 -8.32
CA GLY A 105 15.99 13.43 -7.66
C GLY A 105 14.55 13.85 -7.36
N ARG A 106 13.57 12.93 -7.47
CA ARG A 106 12.16 13.17 -7.16
C ARG A 106 11.68 12.21 -6.07
N LYS A 107 10.73 12.66 -5.25
CA LYS A 107 10.08 11.79 -4.27
C LYS A 107 9.26 10.71 -4.97
N SER A 108 9.43 9.49 -4.50
CA SER A 108 8.73 8.30 -4.93
C SER A 108 8.18 7.57 -3.71
N LEU A 109 7.06 6.89 -3.90
CA LEU A 109 6.49 6.00 -2.91
C LEU A 109 6.66 4.58 -3.45
N ARG A 110 7.41 3.76 -2.72
CA ARG A 110 7.47 2.32 -2.97
C ARG A 110 6.50 1.62 -2.04
N VAL A 111 5.65 0.76 -2.59
CA VAL A 111 4.74 -0.10 -1.85
C VAL A 111 5.16 -1.55 -2.08
N THR A 112 5.60 -2.24 -1.05
CA THR A 112 5.93 -3.66 -1.08
C THR A 112 4.86 -4.43 -0.33
N GLN A 113 4.08 -5.24 -1.04
CA GLN A 113 3.08 -6.12 -0.47
C GLN A 113 3.55 -7.56 -0.53
N SER A 114 3.52 -8.25 0.59
CA SER A 114 3.86 -9.67 0.69
C SER A 114 2.76 -10.44 1.43
N GLY A 115 2.72 -11.74 1.23
CA GLY A 115 1.72 -12.62 1.85
C GLY A 115 1.81 -14.04 1.31
N PHE A 116 0.73 -14.80 1.51
CA PHE A 116 0.63 -16.19 1.06
C PHE A 116 -0.56 -16.37 0.10
N LYS A 117 -0.36 -17.16 -0.95
CA LYS A 117 -1.39 -17.60 -1.89
C LYS A 117 -2.20 -18.77 -1.30
N SER A 118 -3.27 -19.18 -2.00
CA SER A 118 -4.13 -20.31 -1.57
C SER A 118 -3.40 -21.65 -1.52
N ASP A 119 -2.36 -21.83 -2.34
CA ASP A 119 -1.48 -23.01 -2.33
C ASP A 119 -0.40 -22.97 -1.22
N GLY A 120 -0.37 -21.89 -0.43
CA GLY A 120 0.61 -21.67 0.64
C GLY A 120 1.95 -21.11 0.17
N SER A 121 2.17 -20.91 -1.14
CA SER A 121 3.37 -20.24 -1.64
C SER A 121 3.34 -18.74 -1.30
N GLY A 122 4.51 -18.16 -1.08
CA GLY A 122 4.64 -16.72 -0.85
C GLY A 122 4.44 -15.91 -2.13
N TYR A 123 4.13 -14.63 -1.97
CA TYR A 123 4.22 -13.64 -3.05
C TYR A 123 4.85 -12.35 -2.53
N ASN A 124 5.42 -11.59 -3.45
CA ASN A 124 5.96 -10.27 -3.21
C ASN A 124 5.67 -9.34 -4.41
N ASN A 125 4.76 -8.41 -4.21
CA ASN A 125 4.41 -7.35 -5.16
C ASN A 125 5.14 -6.07 -4.76
N VAL A 126 5.79 -5.41 -5.72
CA VAL A 126 6.47 -4.12 -5.53
C VAL A 126 5.87 -3.13 -6.51
N LEU A 127 5.20 -2.11 -6.00
CA LEU A 127 4.65 -1.02 -6.80
C LEU A 127 5.45 0.25 -6.56
N ILE A 128 5.72 0.99 -7.62
CA ILE A 128 6.44 2.27 -7.57
C ILE A 128 5.48 3.37 -8.01
N PHE A 129 5.42 4.44 -7.23
CA PHE A 129 4.63 5.62 -7.54
C PHE A 129 5.47 6.89 -7.47
N ARG A 130 5.09 7.89 -8.26
CA ARG A 130 5.71 9.23 -8.27
C ARG A 130 4.70 10.24 -7.76
N LYS A 131 5.15 11.19 -6.93
CA LYS A 131 4.24 12.21 -6.37
C LYS A 131 3.66 13.05 -7.50
N GLN A 132 2.34 13.22 -7.51
CA GLN A 132 1.67 14.18 -8.39
C GLN A 132 1.99 15.59 -7.89
N ILE A 133 2.46 16.45 -8.81
CA ILE A 133 2.87 17.84 -8.52
C ILE A 133 1.63 18.72 -8.42
#